data_AF-A0A229YN49-F1
#
_entry.id   AF-A0A229YN49-F1
#
_cell.length_a   1.000
_cell.length_b   1.000
_cell.length_c   1.000
_cell.angle_alpha   90.00
_cell.angle_beta   90.00
_cell.angle_gamma   90.00
#
_symmetry.space_group_name_H-M   'P 1'
#
loop_
_entity.id
_entity.type
_entity.pdbx_description
1 polymer ?
#
loop_
_entity_poly.entity_id
_entity_poly.type
_entity_poly.pdbx_seq_one_letter_code
_entity_poly.pdbx_strand_id
1 'polypeptide(L)'
;MVSSIILEGIGTPLFYAPFYSITRAVSVSPTSLLLTKGILAQPKRFFSLWISMLFIVEVLVTVASQFLSTILISDFMDSSFINSNNLTDVGIFSPLGSVEAAWWRVPPASGWTFGELAESFSQGPNFHDTGHTYRAFIPFEDEAQRTSLRSFQGPAEVMGQRVVCVSPSFVDLRLNSTFPPRLFGQMILANESYPMLQNMETQRPVRFTCALPYPPENTTYGMSSLCYPRPLRPQTFTVQLEDPLVNINPDDRIANQTGVASNNPLASSMLIVLDILDREAMMARNFENITTPYRVTTIHKDCPWSVIMNGSNTAALRVSSCFTNLVSKTFTVDMTSSWQNWEPRLSWDRHSNSFDTESVRRQLGASLTPDSLNHRGVLALNPKSQWKDFDMGTDAIENDYDAFDTYFHFTTTFLGLLPPAQQALASPDKPPANMGILLSKANTADTSTADQSHTDLFKDVLHDTKSPALALQALITRGTQAAYYEHLMREDRMASALTAFSSTSLIPVRWDGFVAGVSIIAVHFIILALITVVFVVYTRNSMIGNSWQAVAQVVSEDMLPVLDQAWEEKDGEVEKRWGKDQLAHHSALRYWPNGRVAIGVEGKERVE
;
A
#
# COMPACT_ATOMS: atom_id res chain seq x y z
N MET A 1 51.58 -26.95 15.84
CA MET A 1 52.61 -25.94 15.49
C MET A 1 53.02 -25.11 16.69
N VAL A 2 52.09 -24.36 17.33
CA VAL A 2 52.41 -23.50 18.49
C VAL A 2 53.10 -24.26 19.62
N SER A 3 52.61 -25.44 20.02
CA SER A 3 53.25 -26.26 21.06
C SER A 3 54.69 -26.67 20.73
N SER A 4 55.01 -26.89 19.46
CA SER A 4 56.37 -27.19 18.99
C SER A 4 57.29 -25.98 19.07
N ILE A 5 56.78 -24.79 18.71
CA ILE A 5 57.50 -23.51 18.84
C ILE A 5 57.79 -23.23 20.33
N ILE A 6 56.84 -23.53 21.21
CA ILE A 6 57.01 -23.39 22.67
C ILE A 6 58.09 -24.35 23.18
N LEU A 7 58.07 -25.62 22.77
CA LEU A 7 59.03 -26.63 23.25
C LEU A 7 60.46 -26.47 22.74
N GLU A 8 60.67 -25.93 21.54
CA GLU A 8 62.01 -25.79 20.95
C GLU A 8 62.56 -24.36 21.02
N GLY A 9 61.71 -23.37 20.77
CA GLY A 9 62.15 -21.98 20.61
C GLY A 9 62.04 -21.14 21.88
N ILE A 10 60.94 -21.25 22.61
CA ILE A 10 60.65 -20.36 23.76
C ILE A 10 61.06 -20.99 25.09
N GLY A 11 60.85 -22.30 25.23
CA GLY A 11 60.94 -23.02 26.48
C GLY A 11 59.65 -22.91 27.31
N THR A 12 59.45 -23.87 28.20
CA THR A 12 58.31 -23.95 29.12
C THR A 12 58.79 -24.47 30.48
N PRO A 13 58.15 -24.11 31.60
CA PRO A 13 58.38 -24.81 32.86
C PRO A 13 58.26 -26.32 32.65
N LEU A 14 59.18 -27.07 33.27
CA LEU A 14 59.32 -28.52 33.08
C LEU A 14 57.98 -29.26 33.28
N PHE A 15 57.18 -28.82 34.25
CA PHE A 15 55.85 -29.34 34.54
C PHE A 15 54.87 -29.30 33.35
N TYR A 16 54.89 -28.24 32.53
CA TYR A 16 53.96 -28.10 31.39
C TYR A 16 54.50 -28.73 30.10
N ALA A 17 55.75 -29.20 30.07
CA ALA A 17 56.40 -29.74 28.89
C ALA A 17 55.70 -31.00 28.31
N PRO A 18 55.20 -31.96 29.12
CA PRO A 18 54.44 -33.11 28.62
C PRO A 18 53.17 -32.71 27.88
N PHE A 19 52.44 -31.71 28.40
CA PHE A 19 51.23 -31.18 27.77
C PHE A 19 51.53 -30.60 26.39
N TYR A 20 52.56 -29.76 26.26
CA TYR A 20 52.97 -29.24 24.95
C TYR A 20 53.49 -30.34 24.02
N SER A 21 54.09 -31.41 24.57
CA SER A 21 54.58 -32.54 23.77
C SER A 21 53.43 -33.37 23.19
N ILE A 22 52.36 -33.57 23.95
CA ILE A 22 51.16 -34.31 23.51
C ILE A 22 50.35 -33.46 22.53
N THR A 23 50.12 -32.17 22.83
CA THR A 23 49.28 -31.27 22.00
C THR A 23 49.82 -31.00 20.60
N ARG A 24 51.08 -31.31 20.29
CA ARG A 24 51.59 -31.32 18.90
C ARG A 24 51.28 -32.61 18.13
N ALA A 25 50.99 -33.71 18.83
CA ALA A 25 50.66 -35.00 18.22
C ALA A 25 49.15 -35.18 18.00
N VAL A 26 48.31 -34.45 18.73
CA VAL A 26 46.85 -34.50 18.62
C VAL A 26 46.25 -33.15 18.22
N SER A 27 45.14 -33.17 17.49
CA SER A 27 44.38 -31.96 17.17
C SER A 27 43.64 -31.47 18.41
N VAL A 28 44.10 -30.37 18.99
CA VAL A 28 43.47 -29.75 20.17
C VAL A 28 42.91 -28.39 19.79
N SER A 29 41.75 -28.04 20.36
CA SER A 29 41.18 -26.71 20.19
C SER A 29 42.16 -25.63 20.70
N PRO A 30 42.31 -24.50 19.99
CA PRO A 30 43.12 -23.38 20.47
C PRO A 30 42.71 -22.95 21.90
N THR A 31 41.42 -22.99 22.24
CA THR A 31 40.94 -22.65 23.58
C THR A 31 41.51 -23.53 24.71
N SER A 32 41.84 -24.80 24.45
CA SER A 32 42.43 -25.68 25.46
C SER A 32 43.86 -25.27 25.84
N LEU A 33 44.60 -24.65 24.92
CA LEU A 33 45.95 -24.14 25.18
C LEU A 33 45.91 -22.87 26.05
N LEU A 34 44.90 -21.99 25.90
CA LEU A 34 44.72 -20.79 26.76
C LEU A 34 44.43 -21.14 28.22
N LEU A 35 43.69 -22.21 28.47
CA LEU A 35 43.31 -22.64 29.82
C LEU A 35 44.50 -23.19 30.62
N THR A 36 45.61 -23.51 29.95
CA THR A 36 46.85 -23.90 30.64
C THR A 36 47.62 -22.67 31.12
N LYS A 37 47.87 -22.60 32.43
CA LYS A 37 48.62 -21.49 33.07
C LYS A 37 50.05 -21.30 32.54
N GLY A 38 50.55 -22.23 31.72
CA GLY A 38 51.90 -22.23 31.17
C GLY A 38 52.19 -21.16 30.12
N ILE A 39 51.20 -20.68 29.34
CA ILE A 39 51.44 -19.63 28.32
C ILE A 39 51.74 -18.27 28.97
N LEU A 40 51.04 -17.94 30.06
CA LEU A 40 51.24 -16.71 30.84
C LEU A 40 52.49 -16.75 31.75
N ALA A 41 53.03 -17.94 31.99
CA ALA A 41 54.21 -18.16 32.84
C ALA A 41 55.54 -18.18 32.06
N GLN A 42 55.53 -17.85 30.77
CA GLN A 42 56.72 -17.80 29.92
C GLN A 42 57.65 -16.62 30.25
N PRO A 43 58.96 -16.72 29.95
CA PRO A 43 59.88 -15.62 30.16
C PRO A 43 59.47 -14.43 29.30
N LYS A 44 59.48 -13.21 29.85
CA LYS A 44 59.10 -11.95 29.17
C LYS A 44 60.11 -11.54 28.08
N ARG A 45 60.39 -12.42 27.12
CA ARG A 45 61.16 -12.14 25.90
C ARG A 45 60.19 -11.65 24.82
N PHE A 46 60.64 -10.69 24.01
CA PHE A 46 59.84 -10.09 22.93
C PHE A 46 59.18 -11.13 22.02
N PHE A 47 59.91 -12.18 21.66
CA PHE A 47 59.42 -13.27 20.80
C PHE A 47 58.26 -14.08 21.44
N SER A 48 58.33 -14.37 22.74
CA SER A 48 57.27 -15.10 23.48
C SER A 48 55.98 -14.27 23.57
N LEU A 49 56.10 -12.96 23.80
CA LEU A 49 54.96 -12.05 23.81
C LEU A 49 54.29 -11.98 22.43
N TRP A 50 55.09 -11.96 21.35
CA TRP A 50 54.58 -11.91 19.99
C TRP A 50 53.79 -13.16 19.60
N ILE A 51 54.30 -14.35 19.95
CA ILE A 51 53.61 -15.63 19.72
C ILE A 51 52.33 -15.74 20.57
N SER A 52 52.38 -15.30 21.82
CA SER A 52 51.20 -15.26 22.70
C SER A 52 50.10 -14.35 22.15
N MET A 53 50.47 -13.19 21.59
CA MET A 53 49.51 -12.27 20.96
C MET A 53 48.87 -12.87 19.71
N LEU A 54 49.64 -13.46 18.79
CA LEU A 54 49.09 -14.13 17.61
C LEU A 54 48.08 -15.22 17.98
N PHE A 55 48.40 -15.98 19.02
CA PHE A 55 47.54 -17.05 19.51
C PHE A 55 46.25 -16.52 20.17
N ILE A 56 46.31 -15.44 20.96
CA ILE A 56 45.11 -14.80 21.51
C ILE A 56 44.21 -14.28 20.38
N VAL A 57 44.79 -13.62 19.38
CA VAL A 57 44.03 -13.13 18.21
C VAL A 57 43.39 -14.31 17.47
N GLU A 58 44.09 -15.43 17.29
CA GLU A 58 43.54 -16.63 16.65
C GLU A 58 42.33 -17.19 17.40
N VAL A 59 42.36 -17.18 18.73
CA VAL A 59 41.20 -17.61 19.53
C VAL A 59 40.03 -16.65 19.34
N LEU A 60 40.27 -15.33 19.36
CA LEU A 60 39.21 -14.35 19.11
C LEU A 60 38.60 -14.50 17.72
N VAL A 61 39.42 -14.71 16.69
CA VAL A 61 39.00 -14.98 15.31
C VAL A 61 38.19 -16.28 15.24
N THR A 62 38.62 -17.34 15.93
CA THR A 62 37.90 -18.61 16.00
C THR A 62 36.53 -18.45 16.65
N VAL A 63 36.43 -17.68 17.74
CA VAL A 63 35.15 -17.37 18.41
C VAL A 63 34.25 -16.53 17.49
N ALA A 64 34.78 -15.48 16.88
CA ALA A 64 34.02 -14.63 15.95
C ALA A 64 33.52 -15.42 14.73
N SER A 65 34.31 -16.38 14.23
CA SER A 65 33.95 -17.23 13.10
C SER A 65 32.72 -18.12 13.38
N GLN A 66 32.42 -18.44 14.64
CA GLN A 66 31.19 -19.17 15.00
C GLN A 66 29.92 -18.36 14.68
N PHE A 67 30.04 -17.04 14.58
CA PHE A 67 28.95 -16.12 14.25
C PHE A 67 29.01 -15.63 12.81
N LEU A 68 29.83 -16.22 11.95
CA LEU A 68 30.05 -15.73 10.59
C LEU A 68 28.75 -15.67 9.78
N SER A 69 27.85 -16.65 9.93
CA SER A 69 26.54 -16.65 9.29
C SER A 69 25.67 -15.48 9.77
N THR A 70 25.64 -15.21 11.08
CA THR A 70 24.91 -14.09 11.66
C THR A 70 25.48 -12.74 11.22
N ILE A 71 26.81 -12.63 11.17
CA ILE A 71 27.52 -11.44 10.68
C ILE A 71 27.15 -11.19 9.21
N LEU A 72 27.15 -12.21 8.36
CA LEU A 72 26.76 -12.07 6.95
C LEU A 72 25.28 -11.73 6.78
N ILE A 73 24.38 -12.32 7.56
CA ILE A 73 22.94 -12.02 7.51
C ILE A 73 22.64 -10.61 8.02
N SER A 74 23.49 -10.02 8.87
CA SER A 74 23.29 -8.65 9.40
C SER A 74 23.30 -7.56 8.32
N ASP A 75 23.82 -7.86 7.13
CA ASP A 75 23.79 -6.96 5.97
C ASP A 75 22.44 -6.96 5.23
N PHE A 76 21.58 -7.94 5.51
CA PHE A 76 20.30 -8.09 4.85
C PHE A 76 19.20 -7.31 5.57
N MET A 77 18.33 -6.67 4.79
CA MET A 77 17.13 -6.01 5.29
C MET A 77 15.96 -6.33 4.36
N ASP A 78 14.76 -6.38 4.92
CA ASP A 78 13.54 -6.45 4.13
C ASP A 78 13.43 -5.19 3.27
N SER A 79 13.43 -5.39 1.96
CA SER A 79 13.25 -4.31 1.00
C SER A 79 12.31 -4.74 -0.12
N SER A 80 11.59 -3.78 -0.67
CA SER A 80 10.74 -3.99 -1.83
C SER A 80 11.50 -3.70 -3.11
N PHE A 81 11.47 -4.63 -4.06
CA PHE A 81 11.97 -4.40 -5.41
C PHE A 81 10.87 -4.69 -6.43
N ILE A 82 11.03 -4.16 -7.64
CA ILE A 82 10.07 -4.34 -8.73
C ILE A 82 10.48 -5.59 -9.51
N ASN A 83 9.56 -6.53 -9.64
CA ASN A 83 9.78 -7.72 -10.46
C ASN A 83 9.84 -7.35 -11.94
N SER A 84 10.51 -8.19 -12.73
CA SER A 84 10.48 -8.05 -14.19
C SER A 84 9.04 -8.12 -14.71
N ASN A 85 8.77 -7.42 -15.80
CA ASN A 85 7.48 -7.48 -16.47
C ASN A 85 7.12 -8.94 -16.80
N ASN A 86 5.91 -9.33 -16.46
CA ASN A 86 5.36 -10.64 -16.77
C ASN A 86 4.03 -10.49 -17.50
N LEU A 87 3.66 -11.49 -18.29
CA LEU A 87 2.32 -11.59 -18.85
C LEU A 87 1.39 -12.17 -17.78
N THR A 88 0.34 -11.45 -17.46
CA THR A 88 -0.69 -11.85 -16.52
C THR A 88 -2.05 -11.76 -17.19
N ASP A 89 -2.86 -12.78 -17.02
CA ASP A 89 -4.24 -12.75 -17.50
C ASP A 89 -5.10 -11.91 -16.56
N VAL A 90 -5.92 -11.05 -17.15
CA VAL A 90 -6.78 -10.09 -16.45
C VAL A 90 -8.20 -10.17 -16.99
N GLY A 91 -9.18 -9.96 -16.10
CA GLY A 91 -10.59 -9.97 -16.47
C GLY A 91 -10.94 -8.80 -17.39
N ILE A 92 -11.76 -9.06 -18.42
CA ILE A 92 -12.25 -8.03 -19.35
C ILE A 92 -13.65 -7.65 -18.91
N PHE A 93 -13.84 -6.40 -18.48
CA PHE A 93 -15.15 -5.90 -18.07
C PHE A 93 -16.16 -5.98 -19.22
N SER A 94 -17.21 -6.80 -19.08
CA SER A 94 -18.33 -6.85 -20.02
C SER A 94 -19.42 -5.84 -19.61
N PRO A 95 -19.70 -4.78 -20.40
CA PRO A 95 -20.64 -3.75 -19.96
C PRO A 95 -22.12 -4.20 -20.01
N LEU A 96 -22.40 -5.41 -20.51
CA LEU A 96 -23.73 -6.03 -20.51
C LEU A 96 -24.13 -6.66 -19.16
N GLY A 97 -23.21 -6.77 -18.19
CA GLY A 97 -23.54 -7.21 -16.86
C GLY A 97 -24.57 -6.32 -16.17
N SER A 98 -25.68 -6.89 -15.72
CA SER A 98 -26.61 -6.19 -14.82
C SER A 98 -25.87 -5.85 -13.52
N VAL A 99 -25.65 -4.57 -13.25
CA VAL A 99 -25.35 -4.12 -11.88
C VAL A 99 -26.63 -4.35 -11.07
N GLU A 100 -26.64 -5.38 -10.24
CA GLU A 100 -27.86 -5.84 -9.55
C GLU A 100 -27.98 -5.24 -8.15
N ALA A 101 -26.87 -4.86 -7.52
CA ALA A 101 -26.87 -4.33 -6.16
C ALA A 101 -27.06 -2.80 -6.13
N ALA A 102 -27.93 -2.34 -5.22
CA ALA A 102 -28.08 -0.92 -4.91
C ALA A 102 -26.83 -0.38 -4.21
N TRP A 103 -25.85 0.06 -5.00
CA TRP A 103 -24.52 0.55 -4.55
C TRP A 103 -24.58 1.58 -3.42
N TRP A 104 -25.67 2.36 -3.35
CA TRP A 104 -25.92 3.40 -2.36
C TRP A 104 -26.48 2.88 -1.01
N ARG A 105 -26.94 1.63 -0.93
CA ARG A 105 -27.50 1.01 0.30
C ARG A 105 -26.47 0.27 1.15
N VAL A 106 -25.32 -0.06 0.57
CA VAL A 106 -24.29 -0.88 1.22
C VAL A 106 -23.01 -0.07 1.28
N PRO A 107 -22.27 -0.11 2.40
CA PRO A 107 -20.98 0.55 2.46
C PRO A 107 -20.00 -0.05 1.46
N PRO A 108 -19.11 0.78 0.85
CA PRO A 108 -18.06 0.26 -0.01
C PRO A 108 -17.13 -0.64 0.79
N ALA A 109 -16.78 -1.80 0.24
CA ALA A 109 -15.91 -2.78 0.91
C ALA A 109 -14.48 -2.25 1.11
N SER A 110 -14.00 -1.41 0.20
CA SER A 110 -12.68 -0.80 0.25
C SER A 110 -12.63 0.48 -0.60
N GLY A 111 -11.56 1.25 -0.43
CA GLY A 111 -11.18 2.31 -1.36
C GLY A 111 -10.24 1.78 -2.42
N TRP A 112 -10.74 0.97 -3.37
CA TRP A 112 -9.92 0.34 -4.40
C TRP A 112 -8.96 1.31 -5.08
N THR A 113 -7.73 0.89 -5.32
CA THR A 113 -6.73 1.69 -6.06
C THR A 113 -7.04 1.67 -7.55
N PHE A 114 -6.63 2.73 -8.25
CA PHE A 114 -6.98 2.99 -9.64
C PHE A 114 -5.87 3.79 -10.33
N GLY A 115 -5.86 3.76 -11.66
CA GLY A 115 -5.09 4.71 -12.46
C GLY A 115 -5.87 6.00 -12.67
N GLU A 116 -5.22 7.15 -12.54
CA GLU A 116 -5.87 8.44 -12.72
C GLU A 116 -5.12 9.32 -13.73
N LEU A 117 -5.90 9.94 -14.61
CA LEU A 117 -5.51 11.10 -15.41
C LEU A 117 -6.56 12.18 -15.15
N ALA A 118 -6.19 13.22 -14.41
CA ALA A 118 -7.10 14.28 -14.00
C ALA A 118 -6.56 15.66 -14.33
N GLU A 119 -7.43 16.53 -14.79
CA GLU A 119 -7.18 17.97 -14.87
C GLU A 119 -7.45 18.65 -13.53
N SER A 120 -7.04 19.92 -13.42
CA SER A 120 -7.27 20.70 -12.21
C SER A 120 -8.72 21.16 -12.10
N PHE A 121 -9.22 21.24 -10.87
CA PHE A 121 -10.51 21.85 -10.56
C PHE A 121 -10.54 23.31 -11.07
N SER A 122 -11.65 23.69 -11.71
CA SER A 122 -11.89 25.05 -12.18
C SER A 122 -13.17 25.62 -11.59
N GLN A 123 -13.06 26.86 -11.10
CA GLN A 123 -14.17 27.63 -10.56
C GLN A 123 -14.43 28.83 -11.45
N GLY A 124 -15.61 28.87 -12.06
CA GLY A 124 -16.10 30.02 -12.79
C GLY A 124 -17.04 30.88 -11.95
N PRO A 125 -17.54 32.00 -12.51
CA PRO A 125 -18.47 32.88 -11.81
C PRO A 125 -19.80 32.20 -11.49
N ASN A 126 -20.21 31.20 -12.28
CA ASN A 126 -21.52 30.54 -12.17
C ASN A 126 -21.45 29.00 -12.20
N PHE A 127 -20.24 28.42 -12.16
CA PHE A 127 -20.05 26.98 -12.23
C PHE A 127 -18.86 26.49 -11.39
N HIS A 128 -18.96 25.25 -10.94
CA HIS A 128 -17.84 24.45 -10.44
C HIS A 128 -17.63 23.28 -11.38
N ASP A 129 -16.40 23.08 -11.85
CA ASP A 129 -16.04 22.01 -12.77
C ASP A 129 -14.82 21.25 -12.24
N THR A 130 -14.96 19.95 -12.10
CA THR A 130 -13.89 19.05 -11.64
C THR A 130 -12.78 18.85 -12.66
N GLY A 131 -12.96 19.33 -13.91
CA GLY A 131 -12.04 19.09 -15.01
C GLY A 131 -12.17 17.67 -15.56
N HIS A 132 -11.57 17.39 -16.70
CA HIS A 132 -11.56 16.03 -17.24
C HIS A 132 -10.84 15.09 -16.29
N THR A 133 -11.59 14.18 -15.68
CA THR A 133 -11.09 13.17 -14.75
C THR A 133 -11.40 11.81 -15.32
N TYR A 134 -10.34 11.07 -15.68
CA TYR A 134 -10.43 9.70 -16.18
C TYR A 134 -9.84 8.76 -15.13
N ARG A 135 -10.61 7.72 -14.79
CA ARG A 135 -10.16 6.69 -13.85
C ARG A 135 -10.18 5.34 -14.53
N ALA A 136 -9.02 4.71 -14.57
CA ALA A 136 -8.85 3.34 -15.04
C ALA A 136 -8.94 2.39 -13.85
N PHE A 137 -9.89 1.47 -13.88
CA PHE A 137 -10.04 0.46 -12.83
C PHE A 137 -9.13 -0.73 -13.08
N ILE A 138 -8.48 -1.21 -12.02
CA ILE A 138 -7.45 -2.23 -12.13
C ILE A 138 -8.14 -3.60 -12.14
N PRO A 139 -7.95 -4.43 -13.19
CA PRO A 139 -8.65 -5.71 -13.37
C PRO A 139 -8.00 -6.85 -12.56
N PHE A 140 -7.79 -6.63 -11.25
CA PHE A 140 -7.39 -7.66 -10.29
C PHE A 140 -8.39 -7.70 -9.15
N GLU A 141 -8.84 -8.90 -8.76
CA GLU A 141 -9.73 -9.11 -7.61
C GLU A 141 -9.00 -9.01 -6.27
N ASP A 142 -7.74 -9.43 -6.24
CA ASP A 142 -6.94 -9.45 -5.02
C ASP A 142 -6.37 -8.06 -4.67
N GLU A 143 -6.52 -7.67 -3.40
CA GLU A 143 -6.01 -6.40 -2.87
C GLU A 143 -4.48 -6.37 -2.89
N ALA A 144 -3.80 -7.49 -2.61
CA ALA A 144 -2.33 -7.52 -2.61
C ALA A 144 -1.77 -7.32 -4.04
N GLN A 145 -2.40 -7.89 -5.06
CA GLN A 145 -2.05 -7.62 -6.45
C GLN A 145 -2.23 -6.14 -6.83
N ARG A 146 -3.38 -5.54 -6.52
CA ARG A 146 -3.65 -4.12 -6.85
C ARG A 146 -2.70 -3.16 -6.12
N THR A 147 -2.47 -3.40 -4.83
CA THR A 147 -1.60 -2.54 -4.02
C THR A 147 -0.12 -2.70 -4.39
N SER A 148 0.34 -3.89 -4.79
CA SER A 148 1.72 -4.11 -5.23
C SER A 148 2.00 -3.75 -6.68
N LEU A 149 0.98 -3.45 -7.50
CA LEU A 149 1.12 -3.15 -8.92
C LEU A 149 1.92 -1.86 -9.18
N ARG A 150 3.01 -1.96 -9.94
CA ARG A 150 3.92 -0.85 -10.28
C ARG A 150 3.88 -0.45 -11.74
N SER A 151 3.66 -1.42 -12.62
CA SER A 151 3.46 -1.17 -14.05
C SER A 151 2.34 -2.06 -14.54
N PHE A 152 1.48 -1.51 -15.38
CA PHE A 152 0.42 -2.23 -16.05
C PHE A 152 0.31 -1.71 -17.48
N GLN A 153 0.31 -2.62 -18.45
CA GLN A 153 0.08 -2.34 -19.86
C GLN A 153 -0.86 -3.41 -20.39
N GLY A 154 -2.10 -3.04 -20.70
CA GLY A 154 -3.12 -3.99 -21.10
C GLY A 154 -4.52 -3.39 -21.10
N PRO A 155 -5.56 -4.22 -21.30
CA PRO A 155 -6.95 -3.78 -21.25
C PRO A 155 -7.35 -3.37 -19.84
N ALA A 156 -7.88 -2.16 -19.68
CA ALA A 156 -8.50 -1.69 -18.45
C ALA A 156 -9.74 -0.87 -18.77
N GLU A 157 -10.73 -0.94 -17.87
CA GLU A 157 -11.94 -0.15 -17.98
C GLU A 157 -11.67 1.29 -17.55
N VAL A 158 -11.86 2.25 -18.47
CA VAL A 158 -11.67 3.67 -18.21
C VAL A 158 -13.03 4.34 -18.14
N MET A 159 -13.26 5.06 -17.05
CA MET A 159 -14.49 5.81 -16.80
C MET A 159 -14.25 7.32 -16.83
N GLY A 160 -15.12 8.04 -17.53
CA GLY A 160 -15.21 9.49 -17.46
C GLY A 160 -15.95 9.93 -16.20
N GLN A 161 -15.28 10.66 -15.31
CA GLN A 161 -15.84 11.07 -14.02
C GLN A 161 -15.85 12.59 -13.83
N ARG A 162 -15.81 13.35 -14.93
CA ARG A 162 -16.02 14.80 -14.88
C ARG A 162 -17.44 15.12 -14.41
N VAL A 163 -17.54 16.00 -13.43
CA VAL A 163 -18.78 16.58 -12.91
C VAL A 163 -18.69 18.10 -13.00
N VAL A 164 -19.73 18.71 -13.57
CA VAL A 164 -19.90 20.17 -13.67
C VAL A 164 -21.19 20.57 -13.00
N CYS A 165 -21.14 21.42 -11.99
CA CYS A 165 -22.33 21.92 -11.31
C CYS A 165 -22.53 23.42 -11.54
N VAL A 166 -23.76 23.82 -11.82
CA VAL A 166 -24.15 25.21 -12.10
C VAL A 166 -25.36 25.61 -11.27
N SER A 167 -25.56 26.92 -11.10
CA SER A 167 -26.75 27.46 -10.41
C SER A 167 -27.97 27.46 -11.35
N PRO A 168 -29.02 26.65 -11.11
CA PRO A 168 -30.19 26.62 -11.97
C PRO A 168 -31.12 27.81 -11.71
N SER A 169 -31.85 28.24 -12.75
CA SER A 169 -32.99 29.17 -12.60
C SER A 169 -34.30 28.39 -12.57
N PHE A 170 -35.34 28.93 -11.92
CA PHE A 170 -36.57 28.19 -11.68
C PHE A 170 -37.83 28.90 -12.16
N VAL A 171 -38.84 28.12 -12.54
CA VAL A 171 -40.19 28.56 -12.88
C VAL A 171 -41.20 27.74 -12.09
N ASP A 172 -42.15 28.42 -11.42
CA ASP A 172 -43.17 27.83 -10.54
C ASP A 172 -42.59 26.85 -9.51
N LEU A 173 -41.52 27.28 -8.82
CA LEU A 173 -40.89 26.49 -7.77
C LEU A 173 -41.79 26.43 -6.53
N ARG A 174 -42.06 25.23 -6.04
CA ARG A 174 -42.87 24.99 -4.86
C ARG A 174 -42.16 24.07 -3.88
N LEU A 175 -42.24 24.41 -2.60
CA LEU A 175 -41.74 23.60 -1.50
C LEU A 175 -42.92 23.05 -0.70
N ASN A 176 -42.92 21.74 -0.50
CA ASN A 176 -43.77 21.07 0.47
C ASN A 176 -42.89 20.67 1.66
N SER A 177 -43.11 21.28 2.82
CA SER A 177 -42.39 20.99 4.07
C SER A 177 -43.05 19.88 4.90
N THR A 178 -44.27 19.45 4.54
CA THR A 178 -44.94 18.33 5.23
C THR A 178 -44.27 17.01 4.88
N PHE A 179 -44.29 16.05 5.80
CA PHE A 179 -43.76 14.72 5.56
C PHE A 179 -44.57 13.96 4.48
N PRO A 180 -43.93 13.33 3.46
CA PRO A 180 -42.55 13.52 3.00
C PRO A 180 -42.29 14.91 2.38
N PRO A 181 -41.21 15.63 2.77
CA PRO A 181 -40.93 16.94 2.21
C PRO A 181 -40.38 16.84 0.78
N ARG A 182 -40.78 17.78 -0.09
CA ARG A 182 -40.49 17.75 -1.53
C ARG A 182 -40.32 19.13 -2.12
N LEU A 183 -39.38 19.25 -3.05
CA LEU A 183 -39.21 20.42 -3.91
C LEU A 183 -39.61 20.05 -5.33
N PHE A 184 -40.49 20.83 -5.96
CA PHE A 184 -40.92 20.57 -7.32
C PHE A 184 -41.16 21.86 -8.10
N GLY A 185 -40.97 21.78 -9.41
CA GLY A 185 -41.09 22.93 -10.30
C GLY A 185 -40.47 22.65 -11.66
N GLN A 186 -40.15 23.73 -12.37
CA GLN A 186 -39.41 23.68 -13.62
C GLN A 186 -38.08 24.39 -13.45
N MET A 187 -37.03 23.84 -14.06
CA MET A 187 -35.71 24.45 -14.08
C MET A 187 -35.25 24.80 -15.49
N ILE A 188 -34.45 25.86 -15.56
CA ILE A 188 -33.88 26.42 -16.78
C ILE A 188 -32.43 26.78 -16.49
N LEU A 189 -31.54 26.42 -17.41
CA LEU A 189 -30.18 26.95 -17.44
C LEU A 189 -30.25 28.25 -18.25
N ALA A 190 -30.55 29.36 -17.58
CA ALA A 190 -30.84 30.63 -18.24
C ALA A 190 -29.56 31.28 -18.76
N ASN A 191 -29.53 31.68 -20.04
CA ASN A 191 -28.76 32.76 -20.71
C ASN A 191 -27.28 33.05 -20.34
N GLU A 192 -26.66 32.22 -19.51
CA GLU A 192 -25.26 32.29 -19.10
C GLU A 192 -24.44 31.36 -19.99
N SER A 193 -23.31 31.85 -20.50
CA SER A 193 -22.39 31.04 -21.30
C SER A 193 -21.56 30.14 -20.39
N TYR A 194 -21.88 28.85 -20.34
CA TYR A 194 -21.06 27.82 -19.73
C TYR A 194 -20.18 27.19 -20.82
N PRO A 195 -18.86 27.49 -20.88
CA PRO A 195 -18.02 27.08 -21.99
C PRO A 195 -17.92 25.55 -22.14
N MET A 196 -18.01 24.82 -21.04
CA MET A 196 -17.95 23.36 -21.00
C MET A 196 -19.27 22.67 -21.36
N LEU A 197 -20.36 23.41 -21.57
CA LEU A 197 -21.68 22.85 -21.91
C LEU A 197 -22.05 23.22 -23.36
N GLN A 198 -22.37 22.20 -24.14
CA GLN A 198 -22.79 22.33 -25.54
C GLN A 198 -24.31 22.20 -25.68
N ASN A 199 -24.86 22.66 -26.81
CA ASN A 199 -26.28 22.53 -27.20
C ASN A 199 -27.30 23.22 -26.26
N MET A 200 -26.88 24.20 -25.46
CA MET A 200 -27.74 24.90 -24.50
C MET A 200 -28.88 25.70 -25.14
N GLU A 201 -28.70 26.21 -26.37
CA GLU A 201 -29.68 27.06 -27.07
C GLU A 201 -31.01 26.36 -27.39
N THR A 202 -31.01 25.02 -27.40
CA THR A 202 -32.20 24.20 -27.73
C THR A 202 -32.99 23.74 -26.49
N GLN A 203 -32.58 24.19 -25.28
CA GLN A 203 -33.08 23.63 -24.04
C GLN A 203 -34.50 24.10 -23.68
N ARG A 204 -35.39 23.14 -23.40
CA ARG A 204 -36.70 23.39 -22.80
C ARG A 204 -36.62 23.29 -21.26
N PRO A 205 -37.55 23.95 -20.53
CA PRO A 205 -37.62 23.81 -19.07
C PRO A 205 -37.76 22.34 -18.64
N VAL A 206 -36.89 21.89 -17.74
CA VAL A 206 -36.90 20.52 -17.21
C VAL A 206 -37.80 20.50 -15.98
N ARG A 207 -38.83 19.65 -15.99
CA ARG A 207 -39.70 19.43 -14.82
C ARG A 207 -39.02 18.47 -13.85
N PHE A 208 -39.06 18.80 -12.57
CA PHE A 208 -38.55 17.95 -11.52
C PHE A 208 -39.45 17.95 -10.28
N THR A 209 -39.35 16.88 -9.51
CA THR A 209 -39.98 16.65 -8.21
C THR A 209 -39.01 15.83 -7.37
N CYS A 210 -38.20 16.50 -6.55
CA CYS A 210 -37.17 15.88 -5.75
C CYS A 210 -37.63 15.70 -4.31
N ALA A 211 -37.32 14.53 -3.73
CA ALA A 211 -37.50 14.29 -2.31
C ALA A 211 -36.43 15.04 -1.50
N LEU A 212 -36.81 15.48 -0.30
CA LEU A 212 -35.91 16.09 0.67
C LEU A 212 -35.86 15.22 1.92
N PRO A 213 -34.73 15.21 2.64
CA PRO A 213 -34.69 14.59 3.95
C PRO A 213 -35.56 15.36 4.95
N TYR A 214 -36.12 14.67 5.95
CA TYR A 214 -36.83 15.33 7.04
C TYR A 214 -35.82 15.75 8.13
N PRO A 215 -35.55 17.05 8.32
CA PRO A 215 -34.50 17.49 9.23
C PRO A 215 -34.86 17.21 10.71
N PRO A 216 -33.98 16.54 11.48
CA PRO A 216 -34.17 16.32 12.91
C PRO A 216 -33.99 17.64 13.68
N GLU A 217 -34.44 17.68 14.94
CA GLU A 217 -34.49 18.93 15.71
C GLU A 217 -33.11 19.59 15.94
N ASN A 218 -32.03 18.80 15.98
CA ASN A 218 -30.74 19.25 16.51
C ASN A 218 -29.70 19.63 15.46
N THR A 219 -29.87 19.28 14.18
CA THR A 219 -28.88 19.60 13.13
C THR A 219 -29.41 19.39 11.71
N THR A 220 -28.96 20.26 10.78
CA THR A 220 -29.12 20.10 9.32
C THR A 220 -27.84 19.57 8.65
N TYR A 221 -26.77 19.31 9.42
CA TYR A 221 -25.52 18.80 8.88
C TYR A 221 -25.69 17.40 8.26
N GLY A 222 -25.31 17.25 7.00
CA GLY A 222 -25.51 16.02 6.24
C GLY A 222 -26.99 15.74 5.96
N MET A 223 -27.76 16.77 5.60
CA MET A 223 -29.14 16.67 5.15
C MET A 223 -29.24 17.08 3.68
N SER A 224 -28.79 16.20 2.80
CA SER A 224 -28.78 16.44 1.37
C SER A 224 -29.63 15.41 0.63
N SER A 225 -29.99 15.68 -0.62
CA SER A 225 -30.56 14.68 -1.52
C SER A 225 -30.02 14.80 -2.93
N LEU A 226 -29.94 13.64 -3.59
CA LEU A 226 -29.55 13.52 -4.98
C LEU A 226 -30.79 13.11 -5.78
N CYS A 227 -31.08 13.84 -6.85
CA CYS A 227 -32.29 13.68 -7.63
C CYS A 227 -31.96 13.61 -9.12
N TYR A 228 -32.45 12.59 -9.80
CA TYR A 228 -32.25 12.33 -11.22
C TYR A 228 -33.56 12.59 -11.99
N PRO A 229 -33.78 13.83 -12.47
CA PRO A 229 -34.98 14.18 -13.23
C PRO A 229 -34.95 13.53 -14.61
N ARG A 230 -35.51 12.33 -14.74
CA ARG A 230 -35.64 11.65 -16.03
C ARG A 230 -36.69 12.36 -16.91
N PRO A 231 -36.34 12.86 -18.11
CA PRO A 231 -37.30 13.48 -19.00
C PRO A 231 -38.33 12.43 -19.46
N LEU A 232 -39.63 12.75 -19.36
CA LEU A 232 -40.72 11.89 -19.83
C LEU A 232 -40.71 11.68 -21.36
N ARG A 233 -39.96 12.49 -22.11
CA ARG A 233 -39.73 12.33 -23.55
C ARG A 233 -38.25 12.55 -23.87
N PRO A 234 -37.59 11.64 -24.60
CA PRO A 234 -36.15 11.75 -24.89
C PRO A 234 -35.75 12.99 -25.70
N GLN A 235 -36.69 13.63 -26.41
CA GLN A 235 -36.40 14.70 -27.38
C GLN A 235 -36.24 16.12 -26.80
N THR A 236 -36.34 16.34 -25.48
CA THR A 236 -36.41 17.72 -24.91
C THR A 236 -35.15 18.23 -24.23
N PHE A 237 -34.17 17.36 -23.96
CA PHE A 237 -32.92 17.71 -23.29
C PHE A 237 -31.73 17.16 -24.08
N THR A 238 -30.78 18.04 -24.41
CA THR A 238 -29.69 17.83 -25.39
C THR A 238 -28.35 18.40 -24.90
N VAL A 239 -28.28 18.90 -23.66
CA VAL A 239 -27.07 19.52 -23.13
C VAL A 239 -26.00 18.44 -22.94
N GLN A 240 -24.81 18.68 -23.47
CA GLN A 240 -23.67 17.77 -23.41
C GLN A 240 -22.46 18.45 -22.78
N LEU A 241 -21.62 17.67 -22.11
CA LEU A 241 -20.31 18.11 -21.68
C LEU A 241 -19.34 18.11 -22.85
N GLU A 242 -18.49 19.11 -22.92
CA GLU A 242 -17.41 19.20 -23.92
C GLU A 242 -16.39 18.06 -23.78
N ASP A 243 -15.93 17.55 -24.93
CA ASP A 243 -14.95 16.45 -25.09
C ASP A 243 -15.25 15.25 -24.16
N PRO A 244 -16.38 14.55 -24.38
CA PRO A 244 -16.68 13.33 -23.65
C PRO A 244 -15.66 12.21 -23.94
N LEU A 245 -15.58 11.21 -23.06
CA LEU A 245 -14.71 10.04 -23.28
C LEU A 245 -15.05 9.32 -24.59
N VAL A 246 -16.36 9.20 -24.90
CA VAL A 246 -16.90 8.66 -26.14
C VAL A 246 -17.81 9.71 -26.76
N ASN A 247 -17.55 10.06 -28.01
CA ASN A 247 -18.37 11.01 -28.76
C ASN A 247 -19.72 10.39 -29.12
N ILE A 248 -20.78 11.17 -28.97
CA ILE A 248 -22.14 10.73 -29.28
C ILE A 248 -22.47 11.14 -30.72
N ASN A 249 -22.54 10.13 -31.60
CA ASN A 249 -23.07 10.14 -32.97
C ASN A 249 -24.57 10.48 -33.13
N PRO A 250 -25.05 11.63 -33.64
CA PRO A 250 -26.48 11.80 -33.92
C PRO A 250 -27.04 10.85 -34.99
N ASP A 251 -26.18 10.33 -35.87
CA ASP A 251 -26.52 9.37 -36.94
C ASP A 251 -26.51 7.91 -36.46
N ASP A 252 -26.00 7.62 -35.26
CA ASP A 252 -25.97 6.27 -34.66
C ASP A 252 -27.36 5.83 -34.13
N ARG A 253 -28.44 6.29 -34.78
CA ARG A 253 -29.84 6.04 -34.40
C ARG A 253 -30.21 4.58 -34.60
N ILE A 254 -30.07 3.79 -33.55
CA ILE A 254 -30.68 2.47 -33.52
C ILE A 254 -32.14 2.61 -33.09
N ALA A 255 -33.02 2.14 -33.97
CA ALA A 255 -34.46 2.31 -33.90
C ALA A 255 -35.06 1.56 -32.70
N ASN A 256 -35.59 2.29 -31.72
CA ASN A 256 -36.96 2.21 -31.17
C ASN A 256 -37.70 0.84 -31.02
N GLN A 257 -37.07 -0.34 -31.04
CA GLN A 257 -37.81 -1.60 -31.08
C GLN A 257 -37.91 -2.37 -29.75
N THR A 258 -37.21 -2.00 -28.68
CA THR A 258 -37.25 -2.76 -27.42
C THR A 258 -37.98 -2.09 -26.26
N GLY A 259 -38.51 -0.87 -26.43
CA GLY A 259 -39.22 -0.18 -25.34
C GLY A 259 -38.34 0.22 -24.14
N VAL A 260 -37.02 -0.04 -24.20
CA VAL A 260 -36.01 0.37 -23.22
C VAL A 260 -35.23 1.57 -23.77
N ALA A 261 -35.91 2.61 -24.27
CA ALA A 261 -35.25 3.87 -24.58
C ALA A 261 -35.00 4.64 -23.26
N SER A 262 -33.93 4.30 -22.54
CA SER A 262 -33.81 4.69 -21.14
C SER A 262 -33.02 5.97 -20.83
N ASN A 263 -32.09 6.40 -21.68
CA ASN A 263 -31.48 7.74 -21.66
C ASN A 263 -31.31 8.25 -23.10
N ASN A 264 -31.37 9.56 -23.31
CA ASN A 264 -31.05 10.15 -24.61
C ASN A 264 -29.52 10.16 -24.75
N PRO A 265 -28.90 9.36 -25.64
CA PRO A 265 -27.45 9.39 -25.82
C PRO A 265 -26.98 10.80 -26.20
N LEU A 266 -27.85 11.63 -26.79
CA LEU A 266 -27.59 13.02 -27.19
C LEU A 266 -27.46 14.01 -26.02
N ALA A 267 -27.42 13.58 -24.76
CA ALA A 267 -27.27 14.47 -23.61
C ALA A 267 -26.46 13.85 -22.46
N SER A 268 -25.76 14.69 -21.70
CA SER A 268 -25.13 14.30 -20.44
C SER A 268 -26.18 14.01 -19.36
N SER A 269 -25.87 13.09 -18.45
CA SER A 269 -26.71 12.82 -17.29
C SER A 269 -26.77 14.05 -16.37
N MET A 270 -27.98 14.49 -16.04
CA MET A 270 -28.21 15.65 -15.17
C MET A 270 -28.74 15.19 -13.81
N LEU A 271 -28.03 15.56 -12.74
CA LEU A 271 -28.36 15.28 -11.35
C LEU A 271 -28.58 16.60 -10.60
N ILE A 272 -29.68 16.70 -9.86
CA ILE A 272 -29.97 17.83 -8.97
C ILE A 272 -29.48 17.47 -7.58
N VAL A 273 -28.59 18.31 -7.04
CA VAL A 273 -28.13 18.23 -5.65
C VAL A 273 -28.91 19.24 -4.83
N LEU A 274 -29.57 18.77 -3.77
CA LEU A 274 -30.27 19.61 -2.81
C LEU A 274 -29.61 19.48 -1.44
N ASP A 275 -29.48 20.58 -0.73
CA ASP A 275 -28.86 20.62 0.59
C ASP A 275 -29.65 21.54 1.53
N ILE A 276 -30.06 21.03 2.69
CA ILE A 276 -30.83 21.79 3.67
C ILE A 276 -29.87 22.62 4.51
N LEU A 277 -30.10 23.93 4.54
CA LEU A 277 -29.27 24.88 5.29
C LEU A 277 -29.82 25.08 6.70
N ASP A 278 -31.13 25.30 6.81
CA ASP A 278 -31.77 25.63 8.07
C ASP A 278 -33.14 24.95 8.21
N ARG A 279 -33.33 24.25 9.33
CA ARG A 279 -34.56 23.50 9.62
C ARG A 279 -35.74 24.44 9.82
N GLU A 280 -35.57 25.50 10.60
CA GLU A 280 -36.67 26.39 10.96
C GLU A 280 -37.16 27.15 9.72
N ALA A 281 -36.24 27.63 8.90
CA ALA A 281 -36.54 28.29 7.64
C ALA A 281 -37.22 27.34 6.64
N MET A 282 -36.76 26.09 6.52
CA MET A 282 -37.42 25.08 5.66
C MET A 282 -38.83 24.74 6.16
N MET A 283 -38.99 24.59 7.48
CA MET A 283 -40.21 24.08 8.12
C MET A 283 -41.17 25.16 8.60
N ALA A 284 -40.86 26.44 8.43
CA ALA A 284 -41.65 27.56 8.96
C ALA A 284 -43.16 27.44 8.68
N ARG A 285 -43.54 27.10 7.45
CA ARG A 285 -44.94 26.89 7.07
C ARG A 285 -45.60 25.71 7.78
N ASN A 286 -44.83 24.65 8.04
CA ASN A 286 -45.33 23.50 8.79
C ASN A 286 -45.60 23.88 10.26
N PHE A 287 -44.74 24.72 10.87
CA PHE A 287 -44.97 25.25 12.22
C PHE A 287 -46.19 26.19 12.31
N GLU A 288 -46.58 26.82 11.20
CA GLU A 288 -47.83 27.58 11.08
C GLU A 288 -49.07 26.69 10.86
N ASN A 289 -48.94 25.35 10.94
CA ASN A 289 -49.97 24.36 10.58
C ASN A 289 -50.47 24.47 9.11
N ILE A 290 -49.65 25.03 8.21
CA ILE A 290 -49.96 25.11 6.78
C ILE A 290 -49.35 23.89 6.09
N THR A 291 -50.22 22.96 5.67
CA THR A 291 -49.83 21.69 5.06
C THR A 291 -49.80 21.71 3.53
N THR A 292 -50.23 22.81 2.92
CA THR A 292 -50.25 22.98 1.47
C THR A 292 -48.88 23.38 0.93
N PRO A 293 -48.44 22.86 -0.23
CA PRO A 293 -47.22 23.32 -0.88
C PRO A 293 -47.27 24.83 -1.13
N TYR A 294 -46.18 25.54 -0.82
CA TYR A 294 -46.09 26.98 -1.02
C TYR A 294 -45.13 27.33 -2.14
N ARG A 295 -45.42 28.43 -2.83
CA ARG A 295 -44.59 28.95 -3.92
C ARG A 295 -43.37 29.67 -3.34
N VAL A 296 -42.20 29.33 -3.85
CA VAL A 296 -40.93 30.00 -3.52
C VAL A 296 -40.82 31.26 -4.39
N THR A 297 -40.67 32.42 -3.76
CA THR A 297 -40.57 33.71 -4.43
C THR A 297 -39.19 34.34 -4.37
N THR A 298 -38.40 34.01 -3.35
CA THR A 298 -37.10 34.62 -3.09
C THR A 298 -36.01 33.58 -3.29
N ILE A 299 -35.18 33.79 -4.32
CA ILE A 299 -34.09 32.90 -4.69
C ILE A 299 -32.85 33.77 -4.89
N HIS A 300 -31.79 33.46 -4.18
CA HIS A 300 -30.47 34.10 -4.30
C HIS A 300 -29.51 33.17 -5.04
N LYS A 301 -28.75 33.69 -6.00
CA LYS A 301 -27.70 32.91 -6.67
C LYS A 301 -26.38 33.10 -5.93
N ASP A 302 -25.78 32.01 -5.47
CA ASP A 302 -24.49 31.95 -4.79
C ASP A 302 -23.69 30.78 -5.39
N CYS A 303 -22.90 31.05 -6.42
CA CYS A 303 -22.30 30.02 -7.27
C CYS A 303 -21.63 28.88 -6.47
N PRO A 304 -21.89 27.59 -6.81
CA PRO A 304 -22.70 27.06 -7.92
C PRO A 304 -24.16 26.77 -7.50
N TRP A 305 -24.64 27.43 -6.45
CA TRP A 305 -25.92 27.18 -5.82
C TRP A 305 -26.96 28.23 -6.18
N SER A 306 -28.20 27.78 -6.22
CA SER A 306 -29.38 28.62 -6.10
C SER A 306 -29.99 28.40 -4.72
N VAL A 307 -29.90 29.42 -3.87
CA VAL A 307 -30.31 29.42 -2.47
C VAL A 307 -31.76 29.89 -2.37
N ILE A 308 -32.60 29.05 -1.78
CA ILE A 308 -34.00 29.33 -1.53
C ILE A 308 -34.13 29.96 -0.15
N MET A 309 -34.76 31.13 -0.11
CA MET A 309 -35.00 31.87 1.13
C MET A 309 -36.45 31.66 1.60
N ASN A 310 -36.65 31.61 2.91
CA ASN A 310 -37.98 31.67 3.52
C ASN A 310 -38.50 33.13 3.51
N GLY A 311 -39.78 33.35 3.84
CA GLY A 311 -40.43 34.66 3.87
C GLY A 311 -39.75 35.70 4.78
N SER A 312 -38.99 35.27 5.79
CA SER A 312 -38.17 36.12 6.66
C SER A 312 -36.74 36.38 6.14
N ASN A 313 -36.45 36.02 4.89
CA ASN A 313 -35.13 36.13 4.25
C ASN A 313 -34.01 35.33 4.94
N THR A 314 -34.36 34.17 5.52
CA THR A 314 -33.41 33.17 6.02
C THR A 314 -33.21 32.08 4.96
N ALA A 315 -31.96 31.65 4.72
CA ALA A 315 -31.65 30.60 3.75
C ALA A 315 -32.16 29.24 4.25
N ALA A 316 -33.11 28.63 3.53
CA ALA A 316 -33.74 27.38 3.93
C ALA A 316 -33.05 26.16 3.32
N LEU A 317 -32.82 26.19 2.01
CA LEU A 317 -32.13 25.13 1.29
C LEU A 317 -31.42 25.70 0.05
N ARG A 318 -30.48 24.95 -0.49
CA ARG A 318 -29.78 25.30 -1.72
C ARG A 318 -29.84 24.18 -2.74
N VAL A 319 -29.85 24.54 -4.02
CA VAL A 319 -30.01 23.61 -5.14
C VAL A 319 -28.94 23.88 -6.19
N SER A 320 -28.30 22.83 -6.69
CA SER A 320 -27.35 22.91 -7.80
C SER A 320 -27.69 21.86 -8.85
N SER A 321 -27.47 22.18 -10.13
CA SER A 321 -27.66 21.26 -11.24
C SER A 321 -26.30 20.77 -11.72
N CYS A 322 -26.07 19.48 -11.63
CA CYS A 322 -24.80 18.85 -11.95
C CYS A 322 -24.91 17.95 -13.19
N PHE A 323 -23.96 18.07 -14.10
CA PHE A 323 -23.85 17.30 -15.34
C PHE A 323 -22.65 16.38 -15.26
N THR A 324 -22.81 15.14 -15.71
CA THR A 324 -21.73 14.17 -15.80
C THR A 324 -21.96 13.22 -16.97
N ASN A 325 -20.87 12.68 -17.52
CA ASN A 325 -20.91 11.67 -18.57
C ASN A 325 -20.16 10.43 -18.06
N LEU A 326 -20.87 9.56 -17.34
CA LEU A 326 -20.32 8.36 -16.67
C LEU A 326 -20.05 7.20 -17.63
N VAL A 327 -19.68 7.53 -18.85
CA VAL A 327 -19.38 6.54 -19.88
C VAL A 327 -18.15 5.75 -19.46
N SER A 328 -18.26 4.46 -19.70
CA SER A 328 -17.26 3.46 -19.41
C SER A 328 -16.87 2.78 -20.73
N LYS A 329 -15.57 2.67 -20.99
CA LYS A 329 -15.05 1.94 -22.15
C LYS A 329 -13.72 1.30 -21.82
N THR A 330 -13.53 0.07 -22.29
CA THR A 330 -12.25 -0.64 -22.19
C THR A 330 -11.26 -0.10 -23.21
N PHE A 331 -10.07 0.27 -22.74
CA PHE A 331 -8.94 0.66 -23.57
C PHE A 331 -7.71 -0.15 -23.22
N THR A 332 -6.79 -0.30 -24.17
CA THR A 332 -5.42 -0.68 -23.83
C THR A 332 -4.68 0.56 -23.33
N VAL A 333 -4.29 0.55 -22.06
CA VAL A 333 -3.67 1.69 -21.37
C VAL A 333 -2.37 1.30 -20.69
N ASP A 334 -1.55 2.31 -20.40
CA ASP A 334 -0.35 2.16 -19.59
C ASP A 334 -0.55 2.90 -18.27
N MET A 335 -0.36 2.20 -17.15
CA MET A 335 -0.42 2.76 -15.80
C MET A 335 0.88 2.48 -15.07
N THR A 336 1.40 3.48 -14.37
CA THR A 336 2.68 3.36 -13.65
C THR A 336 2.61 3.95 -12.25
N SER A 337 3.40 3.39 -11.34
CA SER A 337 3.57 3.89 -9.99
C SER A 337 4.97 3.61 -9.47
N SER A 338 5.62 4.63 -8.91
CA SER A 338 6.91 4.50 -8.23
C SER A 338 6.76 4.37 -6.71
N TRP A 339 5.54 4.17 -6.21
CA TRP A 339 5.18 4.07 -4.78
C TRP A 339 4.21 2.91 -4.53
N GLN A 340 4.09 2.51 -3.27
CA GLN A 340 2.99 1.64 -2.83
C GLN A 340 1.77 2.59 -2.69
N ASN A 341 0.63 2.48 -3.36
CA ASN A 341 -0.20 1.31 -3.57
C ASN A 341 -1.03 1.07 -2.30
N TRP A 342 -2.04 1.90 -1.98
CA TRP A 342 -2.88 1.73 -0.77
C TRP A 342 -4.37 1.88 -1.07
N GLU A 343 -5.18 0.97 -0.52
CA GLU A 343 -6.65 1.02 -0.48
C GLU A 343 -7.17 1.40 0.93
N PRO A 344 -7.57 2.66 1.18
CA PRO A 344 -8.10 3.07 2.47
C PRO A 344 -9.45 2.41 2.75
N ARG A 345 -9.74 2.14 4.03
CA ARG A 345 -11.02 1.62 4.49
C ARG A 345 -11.66 2.64 5.42
N LEU A 346 -12.99 2.73 5.39
CA LEU A 346 -13.73 3.59 6.32
C LEU A 346 -13.66 3.01 7.73
N SER A 347 -13.31 3.85 8.70
CA SER A 347 -13.34 3.50 10.12
C SER A 347 -14.47 4.25 10.82
N TRP A 348 -15.15 3.59 11.76
CA TRP A 348 -16.21 4.23 12.53
C TRP A 348 -15.63 5.00 13.72
N ASP A 349 -15.86 6.31 13.77
CA ASP A 349 -15.58 7.14 14.93
C ASP A 349 -16.79 7.20 15.87
N ARG A 350 -16.60 6.67 17.08
CA ARG A 350 -17.63 6.63 18.12
C ARG A 350 -17.92 7.99 18.75
N HIS A 351 -16.96 8.93 18.70
CA HIS A 351 -17.14 10.26 19.28
C HIS A 351 -18.04 11.13 18.41
N SER A 352 -17.78 11.15 17.10
CA SER A 352 -18.61 11.89 16.12
C SER A 352 -19.85 11.11 15.65
N ASN A 353 -19.97 9.82 16.01
CA ASN A 353 -21.02 8.91 15.52
C ASN A 353 -21.08 8.93 13.98
N SER A 354 -19.90 8.89 13.35
CA SER A 354 -19.72 9.03 11.91
C SER A 354 -18.53 8.22 11.39
N PHE A 355 -18.53 7.91 10.10
CA PHE A 355 -17.35 7.34 9.45
C PHE A 355 -16.27 8.41 9.29
N ASP A 356 -15.04 8.06 9.61
CA ASP A 356 -13.87 8.83 9.20
C ASP A 356 -13.63 8.62 7.71
N THR A 357 -13.77 9.71 6.97
CA THR A 357 -13.69 9.75 5.51
C THR A 357 -12.38 10.37 5.00
N GLU A 358 -11.47 10.82 5.87
CA GLU A 358 -10.29 11.61 5.47
C GLU A 358 -9.43 10.86 4.45
N SER A 359 -9.03 9.63 4.77
CA SER A 359 -8.18 8.80 3.92
C SER A 359 -8.81 8.51 2.55
N VAL A 360 -10.12 8.24 2.55
CA VAL A 360 -10.91 7.95 1.33
C VAL A 360 -11.04 9.21 0.46
N ARG A 361 -11.32 10.38 1.05
CA ARG A 361 -11.41 11.66 0.34
C ARG A 361 -10.07 12.07 -0.25
N ARG A 362 -8.98 11.84 0.51
CA ARG A 362 -7.61 12.09 0.05
C ARG A 362 -7.25 11.22 -1.14
N GLN A 363 -7.49 9.90 -1.09
CA GLN A 363 -7.23 9.00 -2.22
C GLN A 363 -8.02 9.43 -3.48
N LEU A 364 -9.28 9.84 -3.32
CA LEU A 364 -10.12 10.34 -4.41
C LEU A 364 -9.73 11.73 -4.93
N GLY A 365 -8.81 12.44 -4.27
CA GLY A 365 -8.49 13.82 -4.64
C GLY A 365 -9.69 14.75 -4.49
N ALA A 366 -10.61 14.47 -3.56
CA ALA A 366 -11.83 15.24 -3.33
C ALA A 366 -11.52 16.55 -2.58
N SER A 367 -10.67 17.38 -3.18
CA SER A 367 -10.14 18.64 -2.67
C SER A 367 -10.04 19.65 -3.81
N LEU A 368 -10.10 20.95 -3.48
CA LEU A 368 -9.84 22.02 -4.45
C LEU A 368 -8.39 22.01 -4.96
N THR A 369 -7.47 21.53 -4.11
CA THR A 369 -6.05 21.32 -4.44
C THR A 369 -5.67 19.90 -4.04
N PRO A 370 -5.91 18.91 -4.92
CA PRO A 370 -5.59 17.52 -4.64
C PRO A 370 -4.08 17.33 -4.41
N ASP A 371 -3.74 16.44 -3.48
CA ASP A 371 -2.37 15.97 -3.33
C ASP A 371 -1.87 15.27 -4.60
N SER A 372 -0.55 15.18 -4.77
CA SER A 372 0.06 14.42 -5.85
C SER A 372 -0.30 12.92 -5.77
N LEU A 373 -0.29 12.24 -6.92
CA LEU A 373 -0.69 10.84 -7.04
C LEU A 373 0.05 9.89 -6.07
N ASN A 374 1.31 10.19 -5.76
CA ASN A 374 2.12 9.44 -4.78
C ASN A 374 1.58 9.50 -3.35
N HIS A 375 1.19 10.68 -2.87
CA HIS A 375 0.61 10.87 -1.55
C HIS A 375 -0.82 10.32 -1.47
N ARG A 376 -1.49 10.20 -2.62
CA ARG A 376 -2.83 9.60 -2.74
C ARG A 376 -2.80 8.09 -2.90
N GLY A 377 -1.65 7.49 -3.22
CA GLY A 377 -1.52 6.03 -3.38
C GLY A 377 -2.30 5.48 -4.57
N VAL A 378 -2.35 6.22 -5.67
CA VAL A 378 -3.01 5.84 -6.94
C VAL A 378 -1.99 5.77 -8.08
N LEU A 379 -2.28 5.08 -9.18
CA LEU A 379 -1.37 4.98 -10.32
C LEU A 379 -1.52 6.18 -11.25
N ALA A 380 -0.44 6.56 -11.93
CA ALA A 380 -0.49 7.52 -13.02
C ALA A 380 -0.95 6.83 -14.29
N LEU A 381 -2.10 7.25 -14.83
CA LEU A 381 -2.59 6.83 -16.13
C LEU A 381 -1.93 7.67 -17.23
N ASN A 382 -1.46 7.03 -18.29
CA ASN A 382 -0.85 7.74 -19.42
C ASN A 382 -1.84 8.70 -20.12
N PRO A 383 -1.36 9.70 -20.87
CA PRO A 383 -2.24 10.65 -21.56
C PRO A 383 -3.21 9.97 -22.55
N LYS A 384 -4.44 10.51 -22.66
CA LYS A 384 -5.51 10.01 -23.55
C LYS A 384 -5.06 9.74 -24.98
N SER A 385 -4.11 10.52 -25.51
CA SER A 385 -3.57 10.36 -26.87
C SER A 385 -2.78 9.06 -27.10
N GLN A 386 -2.38 8.37 -26.03
CA GLN A 386 -1.62 7.11 -26.10
C GLN A 386 -2.50 5.87 -25.92
N TRP A 387 -3.75 6.05 -25.52
CA TRP A 387 -4.69 4.93 -25.34
C TRP A 387 -5.06 4.35 -26.69
N LYS A 388 -5.24 3.03 -26.72
CA LYS A 388 -5.69 2.32 -27.92
C LYS A 388 -7.04 1.68 -27.63
N ASP A 389 -7.91 1.69 -28.63
CA ASP A 389 -9.13 0.90 -28.57
C ASP A 389 -8.77 -0.57 -28.36
N PHE A 390 -9.48 -1.21 -27.44
CA PHE A 390 -9.34 -2.64 -27.19
C PHE A 390 -10.42 -3.37 -28.00
N ASP A 391 -9.99 -4.29 -28.86
CA ASP A 391 -10.90 -5.15 -29.60
C ASP A 391 -11.33 -6.31 -28.69
N MET A 392 -12.62 -6.36 -28.35
CA MET A 392 -13.20 -7.44 -27.56
C MET A 392 -13.37 -8.77 -28.34
N GLY A 393 -13.04 -8.79 -29.64
CA GLY A 393 -13.13 -9.95 -30.51
C GLY A 393 -14.49 -10.12 -31.18
N THR A 394 -14.48 -10.46 -32.48
CA THR A 394 -15.68 -10.56 -33.35
C THR A 394 -16.68 -11.65 -32.95
N ASP A 395 -16.24 -12.70 -32.25
CA ASP A 395 -17.14 -13.79 -31.80
C ASP A 395 -18.05 -13.39 -30.64
N ALA A 396 -17.86 -12.20 -30.05
CA ALA A 396 -18.75 -11.62 -29.06
C ALA A 396 -19.98 -10.91 -29.66
N ILE A 397 -19.99 -10.66 -30.98
CA ILE A 397 -20.88 -9.67 -31.63
C ILE A 397 -21.97 -10.33 -32.49
N GLU A 398 -21.84 -11.60 -32.87
CA GLU A 398 -22.76 -12.19 -33.87
C GLU A 398 -24.16 -12.56 -33.31
N ASN A 399 -24.37 -12.53 -31.99
CA ASN A 399 -25.66 -12.92 -31.39
C ASN A 399 -26.28 -11.95 -30.36
N ASP A 400 -25.68 -10.80 -30.06
CA ASP A 400 -26.21 -9.91 -29.02
C ASP A 400 -26.19 -8.44 -29.46
N TYR A 401 -27.34 -7.79 -29.31
CA TYR A 401 -27.69 -6.52 -29.95
C TYR A 401 -26.71 -5.37 -29.65
N ASP A 402 -26.15 -4.80 -30.72
CA ASP A 402 -25.63 -3.44 -30.86
C ASP A 402 -24.55 -2.94 -29.86
N ALA A 403 -23.29 -2.97 -30.32
CA ALA A 403 -22.09 -2.39 -29.67
C ALA A 403 -22.21 -0.91 -29.23
N PHE A 404 -23.23 -0.18 -29.72
CA PHE A 404 -23.52 1.20 -29.31
C PHE A 404 -24.33 1.30 -28.02
N ASP A 405 -25.19 0.32 -27.74
CA ASP A 405 -25.95 0.26 -26.49
C ASP A 405 -24.98 0.06 -25.30
N THR A 406 -23.81 -0.56 -25.55
CA THR A 406 -22.89 -1.09 -24.54
C THR A 406 -22.15 -0.04 -23.70
N TYR A 407 -21.61 1.05 -24.29
CA TYR A 407 -20.83 2.05 -23.51
C TYR A 407 -21.68 2.91 -22.58
N PHE A 408 -22.92 3.19 -22.98
CA PHE A 408 -23.89 3.97 -22.20
C PHE A 408 -24.74 3.09 -21.30
N HIS A 409 -24.83 1.78 -21.58
CA HIS A 409 -25.54 0.80 -20.76
C HIS A 409 -25.11 0.90 -19.29
N PHE A 410 -23.81 0.95 -19.01
CA PHE A 410 -23.30 1.10 -17.64
C PHE A 410 -23.88 2.33 -16.94
N THR A 411 -23.84 3.51 -17.58
CA THR A 411 -24.44 4.74 -17.01
C THR A 411 -25.93 4.56 -16.77
N THR A 412 -26.65 3.98 -17.73
CA THR A 412 -28.10 3.80 -17.64
C THR A 412 -28.49 2.86 -16.50
N THR A 413 -27.76 1.76 -16.32
CA THR A 413 -27.97 0.78 -15.26
C THR A 413 -27.57 1.37 -13.91
N PHE A 414 -26.39 2.01 -13.83
CA PHE A 414 -25.88 2.63 -12.61
C PHE A 414 -26.83 3.72 -12.05
N LEU A 415 -27.33 4.61 -12.91
CA LEU A 415 -28.32 5.61 -12.52
C LEU A 415 -29.74 5.04 -12.41
N GLY A 416 -30.06 3.97 -13.13
CA GLY A 416 -31.33 3.24 -13.05
C GLY A 416 -31.53 2.51 -11.73
N LEU A 417 -30.44 2.19 -11.01
CA LEU A 417 -30.48 1.66 -9.64
C LEU A 417 -30.91 2.69 -8.59
N LEU A 418 -31.03 3.97 -8.96
CA LEU A 418 -31.63 4.97 -8.09
C LEU A 418 -33.14 4.70 -7.98
N PRO A 419 -33.67 4.50 -6.76
CA PRO A 419 -35.08 4.21 -6.58
C PRO A 419 -35.90 5.48 -6.88
N PRO A 420 -37.19 5.37 -7.26
CA PRO A 420 -38.08 6.51 -7.08
C PRO A 420 -38.05 6.86 -5.59
N ALA A 421 -37.66 8.09 -5.24
CA ALA A 421 -37.53 8.45 -3.84
C ALA A 421 -38.91 8.42 -3.16
N GLN A 422 -39.24 7.29 -2.53
CA GLN A 422 -40.56 6.94 -2.01
C GLN A 422 -40.45 6.51 -0.55
N GLN A 423 -41.17 7.23 0.30
CA GLN A 423 -41.34 6.91 1.71
C GLN A 423 -42.52 5.97 1.87
N ALA A 424 -42.37 4.90 2.67
CA ALA A 424 -43.36 3.84 2.88
C ALA A 424 -44.73 4.34 3.38
N LEU A 425 -44.83 5.59 3.83
CA LEU A 425 -46.02 6.23 4.41
C LEU A 425 -46.66 7.29 3.51
N ALA A 426 -46.22 7.46 2.25
CA ALA A 426 -46.76 8.47 1.36
C ALA A 426 -48.18 8.11 0.86
N SER A 427 -49.14 9.04 0.99
CA SER A 427 -50.49 8.91 0.40
C SER A 427 -50.42 8.76 -1.13
N PRO A 428 -51.25 7.89 -1.74
CA PRO A 428 -51.29 7.67 -3.20
C PRO A 428 -51.60 8.93 -4.02
N ASP A 429 -52.13 9.98 -3.41
CA ASP A 429 -52.46 11.25 -4.09
C ASP A 429 -51.25 12.18 -4.32
N LYS A 430 -50.05 11.86 -3.80
CA LYS A 430 -48.85 12.67 -4.00
C LYS A 430 -48.15 12.27 -5.33
N PRO A 431 -47.87 13.19 -6.27
CA PRO A 431 -47.18 12.87 -7.52
C PRO A 431 -45.83 12.20 -7.21
N PRO A 432 -45.40 11.13 -7.89
CA PRO A 432 -44.17 10.42 -7.56
C PRO A 432 -42.95 11.35 -7.63
N ALA A 433 -42.00 11.18 -6.71
CA ALA A 433 -40.72 11.86 -6.82
C ALA A 433 -39.91 11.24 -7.96
N ASN A 434 -39.00 12.02 -8.54
CA ASN A 434 -38.00 11.51 -9.46
C ASN A 434 -37.08 10.49 -8.76
N MET A 435 -36.35 9.73 -9.57
CA MET A 435 -35.37 8.77 -9.06
C MET A 435 -34.29 9.50 -8.28
N GLY A 436 -33.81 8.93 -7.18
CA GLY A 436 -32.85 9.60 -6.33
C GLY A 436 -32.67 8.93 -4.98
N ILE A 437 -31.76 9.49 -4.19
CA ILE A 437 -31.42 9.01 -2.86
C ILE A 437 -31.38 10.17 -1.86
N LEU A 438 -31.71 9.87 -0.61
CA LEU A 438 -31.52 10.79 0.51
C LEU A 438 -30.17 10.51 1.17
N LEU A 439 -29.37 11.56 1.37
CA LEU A 439 -28.09 11.51 2.07
C LEU A 439 -28.32 12.12 3.45
N SER A 440 -28.83 11.31 4.37
CA SER A 440 -29.25 11.75 5.69
C SER A 440 -29.20 10.63 6.73
N LYS A 441 -28.72 10.97 7.94
CA LYS A 441 -28.75 10.05 9.10
C LYS A 441 -30.13 9.92 9.76
N ALA A 442 -31.06 10.82 9.47
CA ALA A 442 -32.30 10.95 10.22
C ALA A 442 -33.50 10.19 9.63
N ASN A 443 -33.45 9.78 8.36
CA ASN A 443 -34.60 9.15 7.69
C ASN A 443 -34.49 7.61 7.71
N THR A 444 -34.81 7.00 8.85
CA THR A 444 -34.76 5.53 9.02
C THR A 444 -35.98 4.78 8.47
N ALA A 445 -37.06 5.49 8.11
CA ALA A 445 -38.30 4.91 7.59
C ALA A 445 -38.45 4.97 6.06
N ASP A 446 -37.40 5.41 5.34
CA ASP A 446 -37.41 5.59 3.88
C ASP A 446 -36.60 4.48 3.19
N THR A 447 -37.15 3.92 2.12
CA THR A 447 -36.48 2.89 1.32
C THR A 447 -35.40 3.45 0.39
N SER A 448 -35.28 4.79 0.30
CA SER A 448 -34.36 5.53 -0.57
C SER A 448 -33.25 6.30 0.18
N THR A 449 -33.09 6.08 1.49
CA THR A 449 -31.96 6.63 2.27
C THR A 449 -30.70 5.82 1.99
N ALA A 450 -29.63 6.52 1.62
CA ALA A 450 -28.32 5.93 1.41
C ALA A 450 -27.66 5.50 2.73
N ASP A 451 -26.78 4.50 2.64
CA ASP A 451 -25.97 4.08 3.76
C ASP A 451 -25.18 5.27 4.32
N GLN A 452 -24.91 5.21 5.62
CA GLN A 452 -24.23 6.29 6.31
C GLN A 452 -22.81 6.51 5.78
N SER A 453 -22.13 5.48 5.24
CA SER A 453 -20.81 5.63 4.61
C SER A 453 -20.83 6.60 3.41
N HIS A 454 -21.85 6.50 2.55
CA HIS A 454 -22.03 7.39 1.40
C HIS A 454 -22.47 8.80 1.84
N THR A 455 -23.33 8.86 2.86
CA THR A 455 -23.79 10.13 3.43
C THR A 455 -22.64 10.90 4.07
N ASP A 456 -21.80 10.22 4.87
CA ASP A 456 -20.66 10.83 5.55
C ASP A 456 -19.58 11.25 4.52
N LEU A 457 -19.31 10.43 3.49
CA LEU A 457 -18.39 10.82 2.41
C LEU A 457 -18.87 12.08 1.68
N PHE A 458 -20.13 12.09 1.23
CA PHE A 458 -20.67 13.22 0.46
C PHE A 458 -20.68 14.50 1.29
N LYS A 459 -21.18 14.44 2.52
CA LYS A 459 -21.31 15.63 3.38
C LYS A 459 -19.95 16.21 3.74
N ASP A 460 -18.94 15.37 4.02
CA ASP A 460 -17.62 15.85 4.45
C ASP A 460 -16.85 16.48 3.28
N VAL A 461 -16.97 15.92 2.07
CA VAL A 461 -16.43 16.59 0.85
C VAL A 461 -17.16 17.91 0.61
N LEU A 462 -18.49 17.93 0.71
CA LEU A 462 -19.27 19.16 0.50
C LEU A 462 -18.94 20.22 1.56
N HIS A 463 -18.74 19.81 2.80
CA HIS A 463 -18.39 20.70 3.90
C HIS A 463 -17.02 21.35 3.68
N ASP A 464 -16.01 20.56 3.31
CA ASP A 464 -14.63 21.04 3.23
C ASP A 464 -14.35 21.82 1.94
N THR A 465 -14.96 21.41 0.83
CA THR A 465 -14.72 22.03 -0.48
C THR A 465 -15.74 23.10 -0.86
N LYS A 466 -16.91 23.12 -0.17
CA LYS A 466 -18.10 23.89 -0.55
C LYS A 466 -18.59 23.61 -1.99
N SER A 467 -18.11 22.54 -2.62
CA SER A 467 -18.35 22.23 -4.02
C SER A 467 -19.25 20.99 -4.18
N PRO A 468 -20.49 21.13 -4.71
CA PRO A 468 -21.31 19.98 -5.03
C PRO A 468 -20.70 19.11 -6.12
N ALA A 469 -19.87 19.68 -7.00
CA ALA A 469 -19.23 18.94 -8.09
C ALA A 469 -18.23 17.91 -7.55
N LEU A 470 -17.37 18.32 -6.61
CA LEU A 470 -16.42 17.40 -5.95
C LEU A 470 -17.13 16.38 -5.07
N ALA A 471 -18.16 16.80 -4.32
CA ALA A 471 -18.93 15.89 -3.46
C ALA A 471 -19.64 14.81 -4.29
N LEU A 472 -20.26 15.20 -5.40
CA LEU A 472 -20.94 14.28 -6.30
C LEU A 472 -19.95 13.38 -7.05
N GLN A 473 -18.81 13.92 -7.50
CA GLN A 473 -17.75 13.13 -8.13
C GLN A 473 -17.24 12.05 -7.18
N ALA A 474 -16.97 12.38 -5.91
CA ALA A 474 -16.51 11.42 -4.91
C ALA A 474 -17.53 10.30 -4.66
N LEU A 475 -18.81 10.66 -4.51
CA LEU A 475 -19.90 9.71 -4.30
C LEU A 475 -20.06 8.76 -5.50
N ILE A 476 -20.15 9.31 -6.72
CA ILE A 476 -20.29 8.52 -7.93
C ILE A 476 -19.08 7.60 -8.13
N THR A 477 -17.87 8.10 -7.88
CA THR A 477 -16.66 7.28 -8.02
C THR A 477 -16.73 6.03 -7.17
N ARG A 478 -17.06 6.16 -5.88
CA ARG A 478 -17.16 4.99 -4.99
C ARG A 478 -18.29 4.05 -5.40
N GLY A 479 -19.43 4.59 -5.84
CA GLY A 479 -20.49 3.78 -6.41
C GLY A 479 -20.05 2.99 -7.64
N THR A 480 -19.37 3.64 -8.59
CA THR A 480 -18.89 2.98 -9.82
C THR A 480 -17.78 1.96 -9.57
N GLN A 481 -16.89 2.20 -8.61
CA GLN A 481 -15.89 1.21 -8.20
C GLN A 481 -16.54 -0.02 -7.58
N ALA A 482 -17.53 0.17 -6.68
CA ALA A 482 -18.25 -0.94 -6.08
C ALA A 482 -18.96 -1.79 -7.16
N ALA A 483 -19.64 -1.14 -8.10
CA ALA A 483 -20.30 -1.82 -9.21
C ALA A 483 -19.30 -2.57 -10.12
N TYR A 484 -18.14 -1.96 -10.42
CA TYR A 484 -17.10 -2.58 -11.24
C TYR A 484 -16.53 -3.84 -10.57
N TYR A 485 -16.11 -3.75 -9.30
CA TYR A 485 -15.45 -4.87 -8.62
C TYR A 485 -16.42 -5.99 -8.26
N GLU A 486 -17.71 -5.69 -8.03
CA GLU A 486 -18.75 -6.72 -7.94
C GLU A 486 -18.91 -7.47 -9.26
N HIS A 487 -18.91 -6.75 -10.38
CA HIS A 487 -19.05 -7.36 -11.70
C HIS A 487 -17.82 -8.16 -12.12
N LEU A 488 -16.61 -7.63 -11.87
CA LEU A 488 -15.34 -8.27 -12.20
C LEU A 488 -15.23 -9.70 -11.64
N MET A 489 -15.78 -9.95 -10.44
CA MET A 489 -15.78 -11.28 -9.79
C MET A 489 -16.63 -12.33 -10.52
N ARG A 490 -17.48 -11.92 -11.46
CA ARG A 490 -18.39 -12.81 -12.22
C ARG A 490 -17.93 -12.97 -13.67
N GLU A 491 -16.82 -12.37 -14.06
CA GLU A 491 -16.35 -12.34 -15.43
C GLU A 491 -15.46 -13.56 -15.74
N ASP A 492 -15.82 -14.28 -16.80
CA ASP A 492 -15.05 -15.45 -17.26
C ASP A 492 -14.05 -15.09 -18.37
N ARG A 493 -14.21 -13.93 -19.01
CA ARG A 493 -13.36 -13.51 -20.13
C ARG A 493 -12.07 -12.88 -19.63
N MET A 494 -10.96 -13.38 -20.16
CA MET A 494 -9.62 -12.95 -19.80
C MET A 494 -8.86 -12.43 -21.02
N ALA A 495 -7.99 -11.45 -20.81
CA ALA A 495 -6.99 -11.00 -21.77
C ALA A 495 -5.63 -10.87 -21.09
N SER A 496 -4.55 -10.94 -21.87
CA SER A 496 -3.21 -10.80 -21.30
C SER A 496 -2.81 -9.33 -21.17
N ALA A 497 -2.25 -8.98 -20.01
CA ALA A 497 -1.64 -7.68 -19.71
C ALA A 497 -0.18 -7.87 -19.28
N LEU A 498 0.68 -6.93 -19.67
CA LEU A 498 2.05 -6.84 -19.18
C LEU A 498 2.05 -6.11 -17.84
N THR A 499 2.48 -6.80 -16.77
CA THR A 499 2.46 -6.24 -15.42
C THR A 499 3.77 -6.41 -14.69
N ALA A 500 4.04 -5.50 -13.76
CA ALA A 500 5.14 -5.59 -12.82
C ALA A 500 4.64 -5.28 -11.42
N PHE A 501 4.94 -6.18 -10.48
CA PHE A 501 4.55 -6.04 -9.07
C PHE A 501 5.79 -5.82 -8.20
N SER A 502 5.61 -5.12 -7.09
CA SER A 502 6.62 -5.06 -6.04
C SER A 502 6.54 -6.28 -5.14
N SER A 503 7.67 -6.93 -4.89
CA SER A 503 7.79 -8.00 -3.88
C SER A 503 8.82 -7.63 -2.82
N THR A 504 8.56 -8.09 -1.59
CA THR A 504 9.48 -7.95 -0.46
C THR A 504 10.40 -9.16 -0.39
N SER A 505 11.71 -8.93 -0.37
CA SER A 505 12.70 -9.97 -0.08
C SER A 505 13.83 -9.39 0.77
N LEU A 506 14.49 -10.27 1.51
CA LEU A 506 15.77 -9.98 2.14
C LEU A 506 16.80 -9.71 1.04
N ILE A 507 17.30 -8.49 0.95
CA ILE A 507 18.40 -8.11 0.06
C ILE A 507 19.55 -7.50 0.87
N PRO A 508 20.80 -7.67 0.43
CA PRO A 508 21.93 -7.04 1.07
C PRO A 508 21.87 -5.53 0.85
N VAL A 509 21.67 -4.77 1.92
CA VAL A 509 21.62 -3.29 1.90
C VAL A 509 22.88 -2.66 2.48
N ARG A 510 23.68 -3.45 3.20
CA ARG A 510 24.97 -3.06 3.77
C ARG A 510 26.05 -4.04 3.34
N TRP A 511 27.30 -3.66 3.59
CA TRP A 511 28.48 -4.49 3.31
C TRP A 511 29.33 -4.70 4.58
N ASP A 512 28.84 -4.25 5.74
CA ASP A 512 29.61 -4.22 6.99
C ASP A 512 29.88 -5.64 7.48
N GLY A 513 28.85 -6.50 7.42
CA GLY A 513 28.93 -7.92 7.74
C GLY A 513 29.84 -8.69 6.78
N PHE A 514 29.72 -8.45 5.48
CA PHE A 514 30.57 -9.05 4.46
C PHE A 514 32.04 -8.67 4.66
N VAL A 515 32.33 -7.38 4.86
CA VAL A 515 33.70 -6.90 5.11
C VAL A 515 34.25 -7.49 6.42
N ALA A 516 33.46 -7.52 7.48
CA ALA A 516 33.85 -8.15 8.74
C ALA A 516 34.16 -9.65 8.56
N GLY A 517 33.29 -10.38 7.85
CA GLY A 517 33.47 -11.80 7.59
C GLY A 517 34.71 -12.12 6.77
N VAL A 518 34.94 -11.39 5.67
CA VAL A 518 36.15 -11.52 4.84
C VAL A 518 37.40 -11.18 5.66
N SER A 519 37.33 -10.16 6.52
CA SER A 519 38.44 -9.77 7.41
C SER A 519 38.80 -10.87 8.40
N ILE A 520 37.81 -11.52 9.03
CA ILE A 520 38.01 -12.66 9.94
C ILE A 520 38.76 -13.80 9.22
N ILE A 521 38.31 -14.14 8.00
CA ILE A 521 38.94 -15.20 7.18
C ILE A 521 40.37 -14.81 6.81
N ALA A 522 40.59 -13.58 6.35
CA ALA A 522 41.92 -13.11 5.96
C ALA A 522 42.90 -13.13 7.14
N VAL A 523 42.48 -12.65 8.31
CA VAL A 523 43.31 -12.66 9.53
C VAL A 523 43.67 -14.09 9.93
N HIS A 524 42.72 -15.04 9.89
CA HIS A 524 43.01 -16.46 10.16
C HIS A 524 44.11 -17.02 9.25
N PHE A 525 44.01 -16.80 7.93
CA PHE A 525 45.02 -17.27 6.99
C PHE A 525 46.38 -16.61 7.19
N ILE A 526 46.41 -15.31 7.51
CA ILE A 526 47.65 -14.59 7.81
C ILE A 526 48.33 -15.18 9.06
N ILE A 527 47.57 -15.39 10.14
CA ILE A 527 48.10 -15.98 11.38
C ILE A 527 48.61 -17.41 11.11
N LEU A 528 47.84 -18.23 10.38
CA LEU A 528 48.24 -19.58 10.03
C LEU A 528 49.56 -19.59 9.22
N ALA A 529 49.68 -18.71 8.23
CA ALA A 529 50.90 -18.56 7.44
C ALA A 529 52.09 -18.14 8.32
N LEU A 530 51.91 -17.14 9.19
CA LEU A 530 52.95 -16.67 10.12
C LEU A 530 53.40 -17.79 11.07
N ILE A 531 52.47 -18.51 11.69
CA ILE A 531 52.79 -19.63 12.60
C ILE A 531 53.49 -20.76 11.84
N THR A 532 53.11 -21.02 10.60
CA THR A 532 53.76 -22.05 9.76
C THR A 532 55.19 -21.65 9.44
N VAL A 533 55.44 -20.40 9.04
CA VAL A 533 56.80 -19.89 8.77
C VAL A 533 57.65 -19.98 10.04
N VAL A 534 57.12 -19.52 11.18
CA VAL A 534 57.84 -19.60 12.46
C VAL A 534 58.13 -21.06 12.84
N PHE A 535 57.18 -21.97 12.65
CA PHE A 535 57.38 -23.40 12.89
C PHE A 535 58.53 -23.95 12.03
N VAL A 536 58.54 -23.68 10.72
CA VAL A 536 59.59 -24.17 9.82
C VAL A 536 60.97 -23.60 10.15
N VAL A 537 61.04 -22.33 10.57
CA VAL A 537 62.32 -21.65 10.87
C VAL A 537 62.88 -22.05 12.24
N TYR A 538 62.02 -22.15 13.26
CA TYR A 538 62.44 -22.28 14.66
C TYR A 538 62.28 -23.70 15.24
N THR A 539 61.71 -24.65 14.50
CA THR A 539 61.63 -26.05 14.95
C THR A 539 62.38 -26.96 13.98
N ARG A 540 63.21 -27.84 14.54
CA ARG A 540 63.99 -28.83 13.80
C ARG A 540 63.66 -30.26 14.21
N ASN A 541 63.26 -30.45 15.47
CA ASN A 541 63.14 -31.76 16.09
C ASN A 541 61.69 -32.17 16.39
N SER A 542 60.71 -31.34 16.04
CA SER A 542 59.29 -31.57 16.28
C SER A 542 58.59 -31.94 14.98
N MET A 543 57.92 -33.09 15.00
CA MET A 543 56.99 -33.52 13.95
C MET A 543 55.56 -33.34 14.44
N ILE A 544 54.73 -32.71 13.64
CA ILE A 544 53.30 -32.55 13.92
C ILE A 544 52.61 -33.90 13.66
N GLY A 545 51.70 -34.30 14.55
CA GLY A 545 50.94 -35.54 14.41
C GLY A 545 51.70 -36.83 14.73
N ASN A 546 52.94 -36.74 15.24
CA ASN A 546 53.74 -37.93 15.56
C ASN A 546 53.68 -38.28 17.06
N SER A 547 52.77 -39.18 17.41
CA SER A 547 52.51 -39.60 18.80
C SER A 547 53.71 -40.29 19.46
N TRP A 548 54.46 -41.12 18.74
CA TRP A 548 55.64 -41.80 19.30
C TRP A 548 56.77 -40.84 19.63
N GLN A 549 56.97 -39.83 18.78
CA GLN A 549 57.93 -38.77 19.06
C GLN A 549 57.50 -37.92 20.25
N ALA A 550 56.20 -37.62 20.37
CA ALA A 550 55.66 -36.90 21.51
C ALA A 550 55.95 -37.61 22.84
N VAL A 551 55.76 -38.92 22.90
CA VAL A 551 56.05 -39.72 24.11
C VAL A 551 57.56 -39.84 24.34
N ALA A 552 58.33 -40.19 23.32
CA ALA A 552 59.78 -40.43 23.46
C ALA A 552 60.55 -39.20 23.94
N GLN A 553 60.13 -38.00 23.54
CA GLN A 553 60.81 -36.77 23.93
C GLN A 553 60.48 -36.30 25.37
N VAL A 554 59.43 -36.86 25.99
CA VAL A 554 59.09 -36.61 27.40
C VAL A 554 59.93 -37.46 28.35
N VAL A 555 60.39 -38.63 27.90
CA VAL A 555 61.22 -39.54 28.70
C VAL A 555 62.68 -39.06 28.68
N SER A 556 63.06 -38.23 29.66
CA SER A 556 64.42 -37.67 29.83
C SER A 556 64.93 -37.83 31.25
N GLU A 557 66.25 -37.71 31.49
CA GLU A 557 66.82 -37.82 32.85
C GLU A 557 66.19 -36.81 33.82
N ASP A 558 65.81 -35.63 33.34
CA ASP A 558 65.19 -34.58 34.15
C ASP A 558 63.70 -34.87 34.47
N MET A 559 63.02 -35.64 33.61
CA MET A 559 61.60 -36.00 33.75
C MET A 559 61.36 -37.37 34.38
N LEU A 560 62.34 -38.29 34.31
CA LEU A 560 62.23 -39.65 34.85
C LEU A 560 61.81 -39.69 36.32
N PRO A 561 62.35 -38.84 37.23
CA PRO A 561 61.93 -38.83 38.63
C PRO A 561 60.46 -38.45 38.84
N VAL A 562 59.92 -37.60 37.95
CA VAL A 562 58.51 -37.20 37.97
C VAL A 562 57.65 -38.34 37.41
N LEU A 563 58.06 -38.93 36.27
CA LEU A 563 57.33 -40.00 35.59
C LEU A 563 57.23 -41.28 36.43
N ASP A 564 58.26 -41.61 37.21
CA ASP A 564 58.29 -42.82 38.05
C ASP A 564 57.27 -42.77 39.21
N GLN A 565 56.83 -41.56 39.58
CA GLN A 565 55.92 -41.33 40.71
C GLN A 565 54.53 -40.85 40.27
N ALA A 566 54.40 -40.24 39.10
CA ALA A 566 53.17 -39.60 38.64
C ALA A 566 52.07 -40.57 38.18
N TRP A 567 52.30 -41.89 38.18
CA TRP A 567 51.34 -42.87 37.64
C TRP A 567 50.08 -43.08 38.50
N GLU A 568 50.10 -42.72 39.79
CA GLU A 568 48.92 -42.70 40.68
C GLU A 568 48.47 -41.30 41.11
N GLU A 569 49.19 -40.24 40.72
CA GLU A 569 48.92 -38.87 41.15
C GLU A 569 48.05 -38.12 40.12
N LYS A 570 47.16 -37.23 40.60
CA LYS A 570 46.47 -36.29 39.71
C LYS A 570 47.40 -35.15 39.32
N ASP A 571 47.17 -34.52 38.15
CA ASP A 571 47.95 -33.34 37.69
C ASP A 571 48.11 -32.25 38.77
N GLY A 572 47.06 -31.99 39.56
CA GLY A 572 47.10 -31.00 40.65
C GLY A 572 47.85 -31.46 41.91
N GLU A 573 48.07 -32.77 42.09
CA GLU A 573 48.91 -33.34 43.15
C GLU A 573 50.38 -33.30 42.75
N VAL A 574 50.67 -33.63 41.48
CA VAL A 574 52.01 -33.48 40.87
C VAL A 574 52.45 -32.01 40.89
N GLU A 575 51.55 -31.06 40.55
CA GLU A 575 51.83 -29.61 40.60
C GLU A 575 52.17 -29.13 42.01
N LYS A 576 51.48 -29.64 43.05
CA LYS A 576 51.76 -29.25 44.44
C LYS A 576 53.10 -29.80 44.94
N ARG A 577 53.45 -31.01 44.52
CA ARG A 577 54.64 -31.74 44.98
C ARG A 577 55.92 -31.27 44.29
N TRP A 578 55.85 -31.04 42.98
CA TRP A 578 57.02 -30.70 42.15
C TRP A 578 57.00 -29.26 41.64
N GLY A 579 55.86 -28.56 41.69
CA GLY A 579 55.70 -27.25 41.07
C GLY A 579 56.53 -26.14 41.71
N LYS A 580 56.82 -26.15 43.02
CA LYS A 580 57.58 -25.04 43.63
C LYS A 580 59.06 -24.98 43.20
N ASP A 581 59.72 -26.13 43.01
CA ASP A 581 61.13 -26.20 42.61
C ASP A 581 61.31 -26.27 41.08
N GLN A 582 60.37 -26.88 40.34
CA GLN A 582 60.46 -27.01 38.88
C GLN A 582 59.88 -25.83 38.08
N LEU A 583 59.13 -24.91 38.72
CA LEU A 583 58.75 -23.64 38.08
C LEU A 583 59.96 -22.70 37.85
N ALA A 584 61.08 -22.90 38.55
CA ALA A 584 62.28 -22.06 38.41
C ALA A 584 63.13 -22.42 37.17
N HIS A 585 62.96 -23.63 36.64
CA HIS A 585 63.82 -24.20 35.62
C HIS A 585 63.09 -24.30 34.27
N HIS A 586 63.54 -23.48 33.30
CA HIS A 586 63.00 -23.51 31.95
C HIS A 586 63.50 -24.76 31.22
N SER A 587 62.56 -25.50 30.62
CA SER A 587 62.84 -26.71 29.85
C SER A 587 62.59 -26.49 28.37
N ALA A 588 63.43 -27.08 27.54
CA ALA A 588 63.31 -27.09 26.09
C ALA A 588 63.79 -28.44 25.54
N LEU A 589 63.45 -28.75 24.28
CA LEU A 589 63.99 -29.93 23.61
C LEU A 589 65.48 -29.75 23.32
N ARG A 590 66.30 -30.69 23.79
CA ARG A 590 67.77 -30.66 23.65
C ARG A 590 68.30 -31.97 23.09
N TYR A 591 69.45 -31.89 22.42
CA TYR A 591 70.22 -33.06 22.04
C TYR A 591 70.97 -33.62 23.25
N TRP A 592 70.83 -34.91 23.48
CA TRP A 592 71.51 -35.66 24.52
C TRP A 592 72.77 -36.35 23.94
N PRO A 593 73.78 -36.65 24.77
CA PRO A 593 75.03 -37.28 24.33
C PRO A 593 74.82 -38.62 23.62
N ASN A 594 73.71 -39.31 23.90
CA ASN A 594 73.31 -40.57 23.26
C ASN A 594 72.59 -40.38 21.90
N GLY A 595 72.59 -39.16 21.35
CA GLY A 595 71.94 -38.81 20.08
C GLY A 595 70.42 -38.65 20.15
N ARG A 596 69.80 -38.81 21.33
CA ARG A 596 68.35 -38.61 21.50
C ARG A 596 68.02 -37.13 21.66
N VAL A 597 66.83 -36.74 21.21
CA VAL A 597 66.26 -35.43 21.54
C VAL A 597 65.20 -35.65 22.61
N ALA A 598 65.30 -34.95 23.74
CA ALA A 598 64.31 -35.01 24.81
C ALA A 598 64.28 -33.70 25.62
N ILE A 599 63.22 -33.49 26.40
CA ILE A 599 63.02 -32.30 27.23
C ILE A 599 64.12 -32.23 28.31
N GLY A 600 64.79 -31.08 28.46
CA GLY A 600 65.81 -30.88 29.50
C GLY A 600 65.91 -29.44 30.00
N VAL A 601 66.48 -29.25 31.19
CA VAL A 601 66.56 -27.96 31.91
C VAL A 601 67.76 -27.11 31.44
N GLU A 602 67.54 -25.79 31.29
CA GLU A 602 68.59 -24.81 31.01
C GLU A 602 69.48 -24.58 32.25
N GLY A 603 70.58 -25.33 32.35
CA GLY A 603 71.55 -25.19 33.47
C GLY A 603 72.68 -26.23 33.57
N LYS A 604 72.75 -27.25 32.71
CA LYS A 604 73.89 -28.19 32.65
C LYS A 604 74.67 -28.03 31.33
N GLU A 605 75.39 -26.93 31.17
CA GLU A 605 76.64 -27.00 30.41
C GLU A 605 77.66 -27.69 31.33
N ARG A 606 77.89 -28.99 31.15
CA ARG A 606 79.14 -29.60 31.62
C ARG A 606 80.21 -29.12 30.65
N VAL A 607 80.97 -28.12 31.09
CA VAL A 607 82.29 -27.81 30.56
C VAL A 607 83.13 -29.08 30.72
N GLU A 608 83.60 -29.64 29.60
CA GLU A 608 84.86 -30.41 29.59
C GLU A 608 86.01 -29.44 29.35
#